data_AF-A0A7S7TAP3-F1
#
_entry.id   AF-A0A7S7TAP3-F1
#
_cell.length_a   1.000
_cell.length_b   1.000
_cell.length_c   1.000
_cell.angle_alpha   90.00
_cell.angle_beta   90.00
_cell.angle_gamma   90.00
#
_symmetry.space_group_name_H-M   'P 1'
#
loop_
_entity.id
_entity.type
_entity.pdbx_description
1 polymer ?
#
loop_
_entity_poly.entity_id
_entity_poly.type
_entity_poly.pdbx_seq_one_letter_code
_entity_poly.pdbx_strand_id
1 'polypeptide(L)'
;MRVRVILSAALAACVLGSVLGLTGSAAFADGYKNCTKLDKASWKPASEAEAKAKALGYEVRRSKVEGSCYEVYGVKEGKLYELFYSPEDLSLKHTIAK
;
A
#
# COMPACT_ATOMS: atom_id res chain seq x y z
N MET A 1 -3.15 -62.92 42.30
CA MET A 1 -4.22 -62.13 42.92
C MET A 1 -3.94 -60.65 42.70
N ARG A 2 -4.91 -59.89 42.16
CA ARG A 2 -4.80 -58.46 41.80
C ARG A 2 -5.08 -57.57 43.02
N VAL A 3 -4.17 -56.66 43.39
CA VAL A 3 -4.44 -55.46 44.23
C VAL A 3 -3.34 -54.42 43.90
N ARG A 4 -3.60 -53.44 43.03
CA ARG A 4 -4.15 -52.07 43.23
C ARG A 4 -3.15 -51.03 43.80
N VAL A 5 -2.87 -50.06 42.91
CA VAL A 5 -2.70 -48.60 43.11
C VAL A 5 -1.61 -48.12 44.08
N ILE A 6 -0.62 -47.39 43.55
CA ILE A 6 -0.18 -46.14 44.18
C ILE A 6 0.24 -45.13 43.10
N LEU A 7 -0.31 -43.91 43.21
CA LEU A 7 0.03 -42.71 42.46
C LEU A 7 1.53 -42.33 42.58
N SER A 8 1.98 -41.56 41.59
CA SER A 8 3.09 -40.59 41.61
C SER A 8 4.40 -41.03 40.96
N ALA A 9 4.67 -40.50 39.76
CA ALA A 9 5.91 -39.78 39.45
C ALA A 9 5.77 -39.16 38.04
N ALA A 10 5.86 -37.84 37.99
CA ALA A 10 5.84 -37.04 36.77
C ALA A 10 7.14 -37.20 35.98
N LEU A 11 7.04 -37.45 34.67
CA LEU A 11 8.04 -37.23 33.59
C LEU A 11 7.29 -37.59 32.28
N ALA A 12 7.36 -36.91 31.14
CA ALA A 12 7.99 -35.68 30.70
C ALA A 12 7.39 -35.34 29.31
N ALA A 13 7.50 -34.06 28.92
CA ALA A 13 7.52 -33.56 27.54
C ALA A 13 6.26 -33.71 26.66
N CYS A 14 5.58 -32.58 26.43
CA CYS A 14 5.14 -32.09 25.11
C CYS A 14 4.57 -30.67 25.29
N VAL A 15 5.42 -29.70 25.60
CA VAL A 15 5.10 -28.27 25.42
C VAL A 15 5.91 -27.81 24.22
N LEU A 16 5.21 -27.27 23.20
CA LEU A 16 5.65 -26.39 22.10
C LEU A 16 4.54 -26.49 21.03
N GLY A 17 3.43 -25.77 21.14
CA GLY A 17 3.42 -24.32 20.99
C GLY A 17 3.56 -23.94 19.51
N SER A 18 2.62 -24.35 18.65
CA SER A 18 2.59 -23.92 17.24
C SER A 18 1.42 -22.95 17.01
N VAL A 19 1.50 -21.76 17.59
CA VAL A 19 0.73 -20.61 17.10
C VAL A 19 1.51 -20.06 15.91
N LEU A 20 1.24 -20.57 14.71
CA LEU A 20 1.62 -19.88 13.48
C LEU A 20 0.73 -18.64 13.38
N GLY A 21 1.18 -17.55 14.00
CA GLY A 21 0.65 -16.23 13.74
C GLY A 21 0.98 -15.85 12.31
N LEU A 22 0.07 -16.13 11.38
CA LEU A 22 0.00 -15.38 10.13
C LEU A 22 -0.38 -13.95 10.49
N THR A 23 0.61 -13.17 10.91
CA THR A 23 0.53 -11.71 10.82
C THR A 23 0.72 -11.37 9.35
N GLY A 24 -0.32 -11.65 8.56
CA GLY A 24 -0.44 -11.15 7.20
C GLY A 24 -0.37 -9.64 7.31
N SER A 25 0.78 -9.06 6.97
CA SER A 25 0.88 -7.63 6.72
C SER A 25 -0.14 -7.37 5.62
N ALA A 26 -1.24 -6.70 5.96
CA ALA A 26 -2.16 -6.19 4.97
C ALA A 26 -1.34 -5.26 4.07
N ALA A 27 -0.92 -5.76 2.92
CA ALA A 27 -0.46 -4.94 1.82
C ALA A 27 -1.71 -4.21 1.34
N PHE A 28 -2.06 -3.13 2.04
CA PHE A 28 -3.06 -2.20 1.57
C PHE A 28 -2.58 -1.75 0.19
N ALA A 29 -3.33 -2.13 -0.84
CA ALA A 29 -3.19 -1.53 -2.14
C ALA A 29 -3.62 -0.07 -1.97
N ASP A 30 -2.66 0.77 -1.55
CA ASP A 30 -2.77 2.20 -1.33
C ASP A 30 -2.88 2.93 -2.69
N GLY A 31 -3.75 2.45 -3.57
CA GLY A 31 -3.96 2.99 -4.90
C GLY A 31 -5.26 3.78 -4.93
N TYR A 32 -5.18 5.09 -5.17
CA TYR A 32 -6.37 5.90 -5.43
C TYR A 32 -6.74 5.79 -6.92
N LYS A 33 -7.89 5.18 -7.20
CA LYS A 33 -8.30 4.79 -8.57
C LYS A 33 -9.47 5.60 -9.14
N ASN A 34 -10.12 6.43 -8.32
CA ASN A 34 -11.35 7.14 -8.67
C ASN A 34 -11.11 8.65 -8.79
N CYS A 35 -10.45 9.10 -9.87
CA CYS A 35 -10.23 10.54 -10.10
C CYS A 35 -11.20 11.17 -11.10
N THR A 36 -11.60 10.44 -12.13
CA THR A 36 -12.61 10.89 -13.10
C THR A 36 -13.48 9.74 -13.61
N LYS A 37 -14.58 10.10 -14.26
CA LYS A 37 -15.46 9.20 -15.02
C LYS A 37 -15.39 9.49 -16.54
N LEU A 38 -14.59 10.46 -16.95
CA LEU A 38 -14.44 10.84 -18.35
C LEU A 38 -13.69 9.77 -19.15
N ASP A 39 -14.03 9.68 -20.43
CA ASP A 39 -13.31 8.86 -21.40
C ASP A 39 -11.85 9.29 -21.54
N LYS A 40 -10.96 8.31 -21.75
CA LYS A 40 -9.51 8.54 -21.93
C LYS A 40 -9.17 9.51 -23.06
N ALA A 41 -10.06 9.66 -24.04
CA ALA A 41 -9.87 10.61 -25.14
C ALA A 41 -9.93 12.09 -24.68
N SER A 42 -10.64 12.36 -23.58
CA SER A 42 -10.78 13.70 -23.00
C SER A 42 -9.73 14.00 -21.94
N TRP A 43 -8.81 13.05 -21.69
CA TRP A 43 -7.80 13.18 -20.65
C TRP A 43 -6.67 14.09 -21.13
N LYS A 44 -6.24 14.98 -20.25
CA LYS A 44 -5.00 15.74 -20.43
C LYS A 44 -3.80 14.82 -20.42
N PRO A 45 -2.67 15.19 -21.06
CA PRO A 45 -1.47 14.38 -21.06
C PRO A 45 -0.87 14.26 -19.65
N ALA A 46 -0.38 13.06 -19.31
CA ALA A 46 0.28 12.79 -18.02
C ALA A 46 1.50 13.71 -17.76
N SER A 47 2.17 14.17 -18.82
CA SER A 47 3.29 15.11 -18.73
C SER A 47 2.92 16.43 -18.05
N GLU A 48 1.67 16.92 -18.21
CA GLU A 48 1.21 18.11 -17.49
C GLU A 48 1.07 17.85 -15.98
N ALA A 49 0.66 16.64 -15.57
CA ALA A 49 0.61 16.25 -14.16
C ALA A 49 2.02 16.19 -13.55
N GLU A 50 2.99 15.63 -14.29
CA GLU A 50 4.39 15.63 -13.87
C GLU A 50 4.96 17.05 -13.74
N ALA A 51 4.64 17.94 -14.68
CA ALA A 51 5.06 19.34 -14.62
C ALA A 51 4.50 20.04 -13.37
N LYS A 52 3.24 19.77 -12.99
CA LYS A 52 2.67 20.28 -11.74
C LYS A 52 3.39 19.74 -10.51
N ALA A 53 3.69 18.45 -10.46
CA ALA A 53 4.46 17.88 -9.36
C ALA A 53 5.85 18.54 -9.24
N LYS A 54 6.55 18.73 -10.37
CA LYS A 54 7.83 19.47 -10.41
C LYS A 54 7.70 20.91 -9.93
N ALA A 55 6.65 21.62 -10.36
CA ALA A 55 6.39 23.00 -9.93
C ALA A 55 6.11 23.12 -8.43
N LEU A 56 5.59 22.06 -7.80
CA LEU A 56 5.40 21.96 -6.34
C LEU A 56 6.68 21.57 -5.58
N GLY A 57 7.80 21.42 -6.28
CA GLY A 57 9.11 21.07 -5.72
C GLY A 57 9.31 19.58 -5.48
N TYR A 58 8.55 18.72 -6.15
CA TYR A 58 8.78 17.27 -6.12
C TYR A 58 9.71 16.85 -7.25
N GLU A 59 10.69 16.01 -6.94
CA GLU A 59 11.49 15.31 -7.92
C GLU A 59 10.69 14.13 -8.48
N VAL A 60 10.05 14.32 -9.63
CA VAL A 60 9.27 13.26 -10.29
C VAL A 60 10.19 12.13 -10.74
N ARG A 61 9.97 10.94 -10.18
CA ARG A 61 10.71 9.71 -10.48
C ARG A 61 10.01 8.88 -11.54
N ARG A 62 8.67 8.83 -11.49
CA ARG A 62 7.84 8.02 -12.38
C ARG A 62 6.41 8.55 -12.41
N SER A 63 5.74 8.40 -13.54
CA SER A 63 4.29 8.52 -13.62
C SER A 63 3.68 7.20 -14.09
N LYS A 64 2.46 6.92 -13.63
CA LYS A 64 1.64 5.78 -14.03
C LYS A 64 0.18 6.20 -14.10
N VAL A 65 -0.60 5.43 -14.84
CA VAL A 65 -2.05 5.55 -14.84
C VAL A 65 -2.61 4.49 -13.90
N GLU A 66 -3.21 4.91 -12.79
CA GLU A 66 -3.80 4.01 -11.81
C GLU A 66 -5.33 4.21 -11.82
N GLY A 67 -6.06 3.27 -12.43
CA GLY A 67 -7.51 3.41 -12.64
C GLY A 67 -7.85 4.59 -13.56
N SER A 68 -8.58 5.58 -13.03
CA SER A 68 -8.88 6.84 -13.72
C SER A 68 -8.01 8.02 -13.27
N CYS A 69 -6.87 7.75 -12.65
CA CYS A 69 -5.94 8.74 -12.10
C CYS A 69 -4.56 8.70 -12.77
N TYR A 70 -3.84 9.82 -12.74
CA TYR A 70 -2.40 9.86 -12.94
C TYR A 70 -1.68 9.81 -11.59
N GLU A 71 -1.03 8.69 -11.31
CA GLU A 71 -0.17 8.49 -10.16
C GLU A 71 1.25 8.96 -10.48
N VAL A 72 1.69 10.03 -9.85
CA VAL A 72 3.02 10.61 -10.02
C VAL A 72 3.82 10.34 -8.75
N TYR A 73 4.87 9.53 -8.88
CA TYR A 73 5.84 9.27 -7.83
C TYR A 73 6.84 10.43 -7.80
N GLY A 74 6.78 11.24 -6.74
CA GLY A 74 7.66 12.38 -6.52
C GLY A 74 8.45 12.22 -5.23
N VAL A 75 9.73 12.56 -5.22
CA VAL A 75 10.53 12.63 -3.99
C VAL A 75 10.64 14.08 -3.55
N LYS A 76 10.39 14.36 -2.27
CA LYS A 76 10.56 15.69 -1.69
C LYS A 76 11.17 15.53 -0.30
N GLU A 77 12.25 16.27 -0.05
CA GLU A 77 12.98 16.23 1.22
C GLU A 77 13.40 14.80 1.63
N GLY A 78 13.75 13.96 0.64
CA GLY A 78 14.17 12.57 0.86
C GLY A 78 13.04 11.58 1.16
N LYS A 79 11.78 12.02 1.15
CA LYS A 79 10.59 11.16 1.30
C LYS A 79 9.90 10.94 -0.03
N LEU A 80 9.38 9.73 -0.24
CA LEU A 80 8.65 9.39 -1.45
C LEU A 80 7.17 9.74 -1.26
N TYR A 81 6.60 10.40 -2.26
CA TYR A 81 5.19 10.76 -2.32
C TYR A 81 4.57 10.22 -3.59
N GLU A 82 3.38 9.65 -3.47
CA GLU A 82 2.53 9.23 -4.58
C GLU A 82 1.41 10.27 -4.71
N LEU A 83 1.48 11.07 -5.76
CA LEU A 83 0.56 12.17 -6.04
C LEU A 83 -0.44 11.70 -7.09
N PHE A 84 -1.72 11.59 -6.73
CA PHE A 84 -2.78 11.16 -7.64
C PHE A 84 -3.49 12.39 -8.21
N TYR A 85 -3.25 12.65 -9.49
CA TYR A 85 -3.88 13.74 -10.25
C TYR A 85 -5.07 13.23 -11.05
N SER A 86 -6.11 14.05 -11.14
CA SER A 86 -7.20 13.80 -12.09
C SER A 86 -6.77 14.18 -13.50
N PRO A 87 -6.97 13.30 -14.50
CA PRO A 87 -6.64 13.61 -15.88
C PRO A 87 -7.60 14.64 -16.53
N GLU A 88 -8.70 14.97 -15.87
CA GLU A 88 -9.71 15.94 -16.33
C GLU A 88 -9.23 17.39 -16.16
N ASP A 89 -8.80 17.74 -14.95
CA ASP A 89 -8.46 19.11 -14.55
C ASP A 89 -7.00 19.22 -14.02
N LEU A 90 -6.27 18.11 -13.95
CA LEU A 90 -4.95 18.01 -13.33
C LEU A 90 -4.96 18.51 -11.88
N SER A 91 -6.08 18.35 -11.19
CA SER A 91 -6.16 18.60 -9.75
C SER A 91 -5.59 17.41 -8.99
N LEU A 92 -4.83 17.69 -7.93
CA LEU A 92 -4.34 16.68 -7.01
C LEU A 92 -5.52 16.19 -6.17
N LYS A 93 -5.97 14.96 -6.39
CA LYS A 93 -7.11 14.35 -5.68
C LYS A 93 -6.67 13.63 -4.42
N HIS A 94 -5.48 13.02 -4.44
CA HIS A 94 -4.96 12.29 -3.30
C HIS A 94 -3.44 12.34 -3.25
N THR A 95 -2.86 12.19 -2.06
CA THR A 95 -1.42 12.14 -1.88
C THR A 95 -1.09 11.17 -0.77
N ILE A 96 -0.16 10.25 -1.05
CA ILE A 96 0.31 9.26 -0.09
C ILE A 96 1.78 9.52 0.14
N ALA A 97 2.20 9.58 1.40
CA ALA A 97 3.61 9.57 1.76
C ALA A 97 4.03 8.12 2.05
N LYS A 98 5.11 7.67 1.42
CA LYS A 98 5.74 6.36 1.68
C LYS A 98 6.93 6.51 2.61
#